data_AF-A0A843KZI1-F1
#
_entry.id   AF-A0A843KZI1-F1
#
_cell.length_a   1.000
_cell.length_b   1.000
_cell.length_c   1.000
_cell.angle_alpha   90.00
_cell.angle_beta   90.00
_cell.angle_gamma   90.00
#
_symmetry.space_group_name_H-M   'P 1'
#
loop_
_entity.id
_entity.type
_entity.pdbx_description
1 polymer ?
#
loop_
_entity_poly.entity_id
_entity_poly.type
_entity_poly.pdbx_seq_one_letter_code
_entity_poly.pdbx_strand_id
1 'polypeptide(L)'
;MYKKKIKHNNNYKGKVLLISMRFVEKQAKIEDAVYEAIEEIADEIGLNIPHYPEVYWVGKNFDYDSLGFTQEVRTSGSLFDDEYNAIFIGDDHLIDISEESAHFLHFANSGFKHVRVPDDKLHFFSLNTWVETLGFLGSKFVCPERRANYRGKDLFFMQKEKKERKLAQIERKYGKDIAEEFYKYQQAMNIGEAIYFSYLQGKTTKKFIRELFKEDFSQVTPFEALCFLKFSYCPPKDESVLAKMVEAVRAKTKQH
;
A
#
# COMPACT_ATOMS: atom_id res chain seq x y z
N MET A 1 -19.97 3.43 32.11
CA MET A 1 -20.67 2.12 32.00
C MET A 1 -22.11 2.34 31.56
N TYR A 2 -22.42 2.15 30.28
CA TYR A 2 -23.81 2.12 29.78
C TYR A 2 -24.07 0.76 29.13
N LYS A 3 -24.85 -0.10 29.79
CA LYS A 3 -25.39 -1.34 29.20
C LYS A 3 -26.84 -1.06 28.79
N LYS A 4 -27.09 -0.86 27.49
CA LYS A 4 -28.45 -0.81 26.93
C LYS A 4 -28.83 -2.24 26.54
N LYS A 5 -29.81 -2.84 27.21
CA LYS A 5 -30.35 -4.17 26.90
C LYS A 5 -31.15 -4.09 25.59
N ILE A 6 -30.70 -4.77 24.56
CA ILE A 6 -31.44 -5.01 23.32
C ILE A 6 -32.43 -6.16 23.58
N LYS A 7 -33.72 -5.93 23.35
CA LYS A 7 -34.75 -6.98 23.34
C LYS A 7 -34.78 -7.63 21.96
N HIS A 8 -34.47 -8.93 21.90
CA HIS A 8 -34.61 -9.70 20.66
C HIS A 8 -36.05 -10.17 20.44
N ASN A 9 -36.55 -9.90 19.24
CA ASN A 9 -37.85 -10.33 18.76
C ASN A 9 -37.69 -11.69 18.04
N ASN A 10 -38.42 -12.72 18.50
CA ASN A 10 -38.11 -14.13 18.23
C ASN A 10 -38.63 -14.70 16.88
N ASN A 11 -39.02 -13.87 15.91
CA ASN A 11 -39.63 -14.32 14.65
C ASN A 11 -38.67 -14.52 13.46
N TYR A 12 -37.35 -14.54 13.69
CA TYR A 12 -36.33 -14.60 12.61
C TYR A 12 -35.53 -15.92 12.51
N LYS A 13 -35.87 -16.96 13.29
CA LYS A 13 -34.98 -18.13 13.48
C LYS A 13 -34.74 -19.01 12.24
N GLY A 14 -35.62 -18.99 11.23
CA GLY A 14 -35.46 -19.85 10.04
C GLY A 14 -34.60 -19.26 8.90
N LYS A 15 -34.53 -17.92 8.78
CA LYS A 15 -33.74 -17.22 7.74
C LYS A 15 -32.39 -16.68 8.24
N VAL A 16 -32.23 -16.52 9.56
CA VAL A 16 -30.98 -16.02 10.17
C VAL A 16 -29.88 -17.07 10.19
N LEU A 17 -30.20 -18.37 10.22
CA LEU A 17 -29.17 -19.42 10.22
C LEU A 17 -28.39 -19.52 8.90
N LEU A 18 -29.03 -19.34 7.75
CA LEU A 18 -28.36 -19.36 6.44
C LEU A 18 -27.55 -18.08 6.16
N ILE A 19 -27.98 -16.95 6.71
CA ILE A 19 -27.23 -15.68 6.67
C ILE A 19 -26.05 -15.74 7.65
N SER A 20 -26.13 -16.54 8.73
CA SER A 20 -25.01 -16.70 9.66
C SER A 20 -23.91 -17.64 9.14
N MET A 21 -24.23 -18.71 8.41
CA MET A 21 -23.22 -19.69 7.98
C MET A 21 -22.40 -19.22 6.77
N ARG A 22 -23.04 -18.62 5.75
CA ARG A 22 -22.34 -18.14 4.55
C ARG A 22 -21.30 -17.05 4.86
N PHE A 23 -21.60 -16.20 5.84
CA PHE A 23 -20.69 -15.15 6.27
C PHE A 23 -19.49 -15.73 7.01
N VAL A 24 -19.71 -16.74 7.86
CA VAL A 24 -18.62 -17.47 8.54
C VAL A 24 -17.73 -18.19 7.53
N GLU A 25 -18.32 -18.89 6.55
CA GLU A 25 -17.55 -19.56 5.49
C GLU A 25 -16.77 -18.56 4.63
N LYS A 26 -17.37 -17.40 4.32
CA LYS A 26 -16.70 -16.36 3.53
C LYS A 26 -15.55 -15.72 4.32
N GLN A 27 -15.78 -15.41 5.59
CA GLN A 27 -14.77 -14.89 6.50
C GLN A 27 -13.58 -15.84 6.60
N ALA A 28 -13.82 -17.13 6.86
CA ALA A 28 -12.76 -18.13 6.95
C ALA A 28 -11.94 -18.22 5.64
N LYS A 29 -12.60 -18.22 4.48
CA LYS A 29 -11.89 -18.21 3.18
C LYS A 29 -11.03 -16.98 2.95
N ILE A 30 -11.49 -15.81 3.38
CA ILE A 30 -10.72 -14.57 3.26
C ILE A 30 -9.53 -14.59 4.22
N GLU A 31 -9.74 -15.05 5.44
CA GLU A 31 -8.68 -15.23 6.44
C GLU A 31 -7.61 -16.20 5.95
N ASP A 32 -8.00 -17.38 5.47
CA ASP A 32 -7.09 -18.38 4.88
C ASP A 32 -6.28 -17.76 3.73
N ALA A 33 -6.94 -17.05 2.79
CA ALA A 33 -6.27 -16.44 1.66
C ALA A 33 -5.28 -15.32 2.05
N VAL A 34 -5.60 -14.55 3.10
CA VAL A 34 -4.69 -13.53 3.66
C VAL A 34 -3.47 -14.21 4.29
N TYR A 35 -3.66 -15.25 5.10
CA TYR A 35 -2.54 -15.95 5.73
C TYR A 35 -1.65 -16.67 4.71
N GLU A 36 -2.24 -17.29 3.68
CA GLU A 36 -1.49 -17.87 2.56
C GLU A 36 -0.65 -16.80 1.83
N ALA A 37 -1.22 -15.62 1.55
CA ALA A 37 -0.48 -14.53 0.91
C ALA A 37 0.66 -13.99 1.79
N ILE A 38 0.44 -13.86 3.10
CA ILE A 38 1.48 -13.48 4.07
C ILE A 38 2.63 -14.49 4.05
N GLU A 39 2.33 -15.78 4.11
CA GLU A 39 3.32 -16.86 4.09
C GLU A 39 4.11 -16.88 2.79
N GLU A 40 3.44 -16.80 1.64
CA GLU A 40 4.08 -16.80 0.33
C GLU A 40 5.06 -15.63 0.17
N ILE A 41 4.67 -14.41 0.55
CA ILE A 41 5.54 -13.24 0.48
C ILE A 41 6.73 -13.41 1.45
N ALA A 42 6.47 -13.82 2.69
CA ALA A 42 7.48 -13.96 3.72
C ALA A 42 8.52 -15.03 3.35
N ASP A 43 8.09 -16.20 2.88
CA ASP A 43 8.97 -17.27 2.42
C ASP A 43 9.81 -16.84 1.22
N GLU A 44 9.20 -16.13 0.26
CA GLU A 44 9.88 -15.73 -0.96
C GLU A 44 11.05 -14.77 -0.67
N ILE A 45 10.88 -13.82 0.24
CA ILE A 45 11.95 -12.85 0.59
C ILE A 45 12.73 -13.24 1.86
N GLY A 46 12.33 -14.32 2.54
CA GLY A 46 12.92 -14.80 3.80
C GLY A 46 12.71 -13.83 4.97
N LEU A 47 11.50 -13.30 5.10
CA LEU A 47 11.03 -12.44 6.18
C LEU A 47 10.49 -13.31 7.34
N ASN A 48 10.53 -12.79 8.57
CA ASN A 48 9.87 -13.46 9.70
C ASN A 48 8.43 -12.96 9.82
N ILE A 49 7.52 -13.83 10.25
CA ILE A 49 6.14 -13.49 10.61
C ILE A 49 6.06 -13.50 12.15
N PRO A 50 6.16 -12.33 12.82
CA PRO A 50 6.22 -12.30 14.29
C PRO A 50 4.87 -12.64 14.94
N HIS A 51 3.78 -12.36 14.26
CA HIS A 51 2.39 -12.65 14.62
C HIS A 51 1.54 -12.58 13.34
N TYR A 52 0.25 -12.92 13.41
CA TYR A 52 -0.69 -12.71 12.31
C TYR A 52 -1.64 -11.55 12.65
N PRO A 53 -2.15 -10.80 11.65
CA PRO A 53 -3.17 -9.78 11.87
C PRO A 53 -4.55 -10.43 12.09
N GLU A 54 -5.46 -9.71 12.73
CA GLU A 54 -6.88 -10.08 12.66
C GLU A 54 -7.39 -9.82 11.25
N VAL A 55 -8.24 -10.70 10.71
CA VAL A 55 -8.78 -10.53 9.35
C VAL A 55 -10.28 -10.35 9.40
N TYR A 56 -10.80 -9.35 8.69
CA TYR A 56 -12.22 -9.03 8.63
C TYR A 56 -12.70 -8.87 7.19
N TRP A 57 -13.68 -9.68 6.80
CA TRP A 57 -14.41 -9.45 5.56
C TRP A 57 -15.46 -8.36 5.77
N VAL A 58 -15.26 -7.22 5.09
CA VAL A 58 -16.07 -6.01 5.20
C VAL A 58 -16.82 -5.73 3.90
N GLY A 59 -17.71 -6.65 3.54
CA GLY A 59 -18.51 -6.52 2.32
C GLY A 59 -19.30 -5.19 2.23
N LYS A 60 -19.88 -4.88 1.07
CA LYS A 60 -20.49 -3.58 0.71
C LYS A 60 -21.48 -2.93 1.72
N ASN A 61 -22.05 -3.72 2.63
CA ASN A 61 -23.02 -3.24 3.63
C ASN A 61 -22.41 -3.13 5.04
N PHE A 62 -21.08 -3.21 5.17
CA PHE A 62 -20.40 -3.09 6.45
C PHE A 62 -20.53 -1.67 7.01
N ASP A 63 -20.91 -1.57 8.28
CA ASP A 63 -21.09 -0.28 8.96
C ASP A 63 -19.75 0.22 9.52
N TYR A 64 -18.95 0.80 8.63
CA TYR A 64 -17.67 1.41 8.98
C TYR A 64 -17.82 2.55 10.02
N ASP A 65 -18.98 3.25 10.06
CA ASP A 65 -19.18 4.37 11.01
C ASP A 65 -19.25 3.85 12.45
N SER A 66 -19.83 2.65 12.65
CA SER A 66 -19.96 2.04 13.98
C SER A 66 -18.63 1.68 14.64
N LEU A 67 -17.56 1.54 13.85
CA LEU A 67 -16.22 1.20 14.32
C LEU A 67 -15.26 2.40 14.34
N GLY A 68 -15.73 3.58 13.93
CA GLY A 68 -14.90 4.80 13.91
C GLY A 68 -13.91 4.87 12.76
N PHE A 69 -14.05 4.05 11.71
CA PHE A 69 -13.22 4.14 10.52
C PHE A 69 -13.52 5.43 9.75
N THR A 70 -12.48 6.07 9.22
CA THR A 70 -12.60 7.24 8.35
C THR A 70 -13.20 6.85 6.99
N GLN A 71 -13.62 7.87 6.22
CA GLN A 71 -14.24 7.65 4.91
C GLN A 71 -13.30 7.01 3.86
N GLU A 72 -11.98 7.06 4.05
CA GLU A 72 -10.98 6.47 3.13
C GLU A 72 -11.06 4.93 3.09
N VAL A 73 -11.31 4.29 4.24
CA VAL A 73 -11.51 2.83 4.33
C VAL A 73 -12.71 2.38 3.50
N ARG A 74 -13.70 3.26 3.33
CA ARG A 74 -14.91 2.98 2.54
C ARG A 74 -14.67 2.97 1.04
N THR A 75 -13.59 3.60 0.57
CA THR A 75 -13.34 3.84 -0.86
C THR A 75 -12.37 2.86 -1.49
N SER A 76 -11.37 2.36 -0.76
CA SER A 76 -10.41 1.36 -1.27
C SER A 76 -11.01 -0.05 -1.33
N GLY A 77 -12.00 -0.34 -0.49
CA GLY A 77 -12.58 -1.67 -0.35
C GLY A 77 -11.74 -2.56 0.58
N SER A 78 -10.43 -2.42 0.60
CA SER A 78 -9.52 -3.15 1.49
C SER A 78 -8.51 -2.22 2.18
N LEU A 79 -8.03 -2.60 3.35
CA LEU A 79 -7.08 -1.82 4.16
C LEU A 79 -6.40 -2.68 5.23
N PHE A 80 -5.09 -2.55 5.38
CA PHE A 80 -4.38 -2.90 6.60
C PHE A 80 -4.32 -1.69 7.56
N ASP A 81 -4.74 -1.91 8.80
CA ASP A 81 -4.69 -0.93 9.89
C ASP A 81 -3.66 -1.38 10.94
N ASP A 82 -2.59 -0.60 11.09
CA ASP A 82 -1.48 -0.89 11.99
C ASP A 82 -1.81 -0.60 13.47
N GLU A 83 -2.79 0.25 13.77
CA GLU A 83 -3.23 0.53 15.14
C GLU A 83 -3.94 -0.67 15.74
N TYR A 84 -4.82 -1.30 14.95
CA TYR A 84 -5.56 -2.50 15.37
C TYR A 84 -4.84 -3.81 15.02
N ASN A 85 -3.77 -3.75 14.22
CA ASN A 85 -3.15 -4.93 13.61
C ASN A 85 -4.20 -5.81 12.92
N ALA A 86 -4.96 -5.20 12.02
CA ALA A 86 -6.11 -5.83 11.37
C ALA A 86 -6.10 -5.56 9.85
N ILE A 87 -6.46 -6.58 9.07
CA ILE A 87 -6.70 -6.47 7.63
C ILE A 87 -8.20 -6.54 7.37
N PHE A 88 -8.71 -5.49 6.73
CA PHE A 88 -10.07 -5.39 6.23
C PHE A 88 -10.08 -5.69 4.73
N ILE A 89 -10.89 -6.66 4.30
CA ILE A 89 -11.03 -7.04 2.89
C ILE A 89 -12.48 -6.86 2.45
N GLY A 90 -12.74 -6.02 1.46
CA GLY A 90 -14.09 -5.74 1.00
C GLY A 90 -14.57 -6.71 -0.07
N ASP A 91 -13.69 -7.00 -1.03
CA ASP A 91 -13.91 -7.91 -2.14
C ASP A 91 -12.83 -9.01 -2.15
N ASP A 92 -13.16 -10.21 -2.65
CA ASP A 92 -12.28 -11.38 -2.64
C ASP A 92 -11.25 -11.39 -3.78
N HIS A 93 -10.77 -10.20 -4.13
CA HIS A 93 -9.76 -10.03 -5.17
C HIS A 93 -8.38 -10.31 -4.58
N LEU A 94 -7.70 -11.31 -5.15
CA LEU A 94 -6.36 -11.72 -4.73
C LEU A 94 -5.36 -10.56 -4.76
N ILE A 95 -5.53 -9.60 -5.69
CA ILE A 95 -4.70 -8.39 -5.77
C ILE A 95 -4.76 -7.59 -4.46
N ASP A 96 -5.96 -7.35 -3.94
CA ASP A 96 -6.16 -6.54 -2.74
C ASP A 96 -5.68 -7.31 -1.50
N ILE A 97 -6.02 -8.60 -1.41
CA ILE A 97 -5.53 -9.50 -0.36
C ILE A 97 -4.00 -9.49 -0.28
N SER A 98 -3.34 -9.60 -1.43
CA SER A 98 -1.87 -9.68 -1.49
C SER A 98 -1.20 -8.34 -1.17
N GLU A 99 -1.84 -7.22 -1.51
CA GLU A 99 -1.34 -5.88 -1.18
C GLU A 99 -1.45 -5.59 0.31
N GLU A 100 -2.61 -5.83 0.93
CA GLU A 100 -2.77 -5.61 2.38
C GLU A 100 -1.91 -6.58 3.20
N SER A 101 -1.72 -7.81 2.71
CA SER A 101 -0.77 -8.76 3.31
C SER A 101 0.67 -8.23 3.27
N ALA A 102 1.06 -7.59 2.17
CA ALA A 102 2.37 -6.96 2.03
C ALA A 102 2.52 -5.73 2.94
N HIS A 103 1.48 -4.91 3.08
CA HIS A 103 1.45 -3.81 4.05
C HIS A 103 1.64 -4.34 5.46
N PHE A 104 0.87 -5.35 5.88
CA PHE A 104 1.04 -6.00 7.17
C PHE A 104 2.48 -6.46 7.40
N LEU A 105 3.08 -7.19 6.46
CA LEU A 105 4.44 -7.69 6.60
C LEU A 105 5.47 -6.58 6.79
N HIS A 106 5.31 -5.45 6.08
CA HIS A 106 6.17 -4.29 6.27
C HIS A 106 6.03 -3.72 7.68
N PHE A 107 4.82 -3.45 8.16
CA PHE A 107 4.61 -2.84 9.48
C PHE A 107 4.96 -3.80 10.63
N ALA A 108 4.75 -5.11 10.45
CA ALA A 108 5.12 -6.12 11.44
C ALA A 108 6.64 -6.27 11.59
N ASN A 109 7.42 -5.92 10.56
CA ASN A 109 8.88 -6.09 10.52
C ASN A 109 9.67 -4.78 10.56
N SER A 110 9.03 -3.64 10.29
CA SER A 110 9.62 -2.31 10.40
C SER A 110 9.23 -1.69 11.74
N GLY A 111 10.07 -0.81 12.28
CA GLY A 111 9.70 0.01 13.44
C GLY A 111 8.67 1.10 13.12
N PHE A 112 8.17 1.13 11.87
CA PHE A 112 7.31 2.17 11.34
C PHE A 112 5.92 2.13 11.99
N LYS A 113 5.37 3.32 12.26
CA LYS A 113 4.01 3.50 12.79
C LYS A 113 3.32 4.65 12.07
N HIS A 114 2.08 4.49 11.63
CA HIS A 114 1.36 5.51 10.86
C HIS A 114 1.07 6.81 11.65
N VAL A 115 1.20 6.77 12.98
CA VAL A 115 0.71 7.79 13.92
C VAL A 115 1.41 9.16 13.81
N ARG A 116 2.47 9.30 13.00
CA ARG A 116 3.11 10.61 12.79
C ARG A 116 2.88 11.09 11.37
N VAL A 117 1.82 11.86 11.16
CA VAL A 117 1.72 12.74 9.99
C VAL A 117 2.79 13.82 10.17
N PRO A 118 3.87 13.83 9.37
CA PRO A 118 4.85 14.89 9.42
C PRO A 118 4.21 16.21 8.99
N ASP A 119 4.59 17.32 9.63
CA ASP A 119 4.17 18.66 9.19
C ASP A 119 4.62 18.97 7.74
N ASP A 120 5.68 18.31 7.29
CA ASP A 120 6.18 18.42 5.91
C ASP A 120 5.39 17.52 4.95
N LYS A 121 4.60 18.16 4.07
CA LYS A 121 3.84 17.52 3.00
C LYS A 121 4.71 16.66 2.07
N LEU A 122 5.96 17.07 1.81
CA LEU A 122 6.85 16.31 0.92
C LEU A 122 7.31 15.01 1.60
N HIS A 123 7.64 15.09 2.89
CA HIS A 123 7.95 13.92 3.70
C HIS A 123 6.75 12.97 3.76
N PHE A 124 5.55 13.47 4.06
CA PHE A 124 4.31 12.67 4.08
C PHE A 124 4.02 11.99 2.74
N PHE A 125 4.11 12.72 1.63
CA PHE A 125 3.96 12.15 0.29
C PHE A 125 4.96 11.02 0.02
N SER A 126 6.22 11.24 0.40
CA SER A 126 7.29 10.27 0.17
C SER A 126 7.12 9.01 1.00
N LEU A 127 6.76 9.13 2.28
CA LEU A 127 6.43 7.99 3.15
C LEU A 127 5.28 7.16 2.58
N ASN A 128 4.17 7.81 2.23
CA ASN A 128 3.04 7.07 1.66
C ASN A 128 3.42 6.41 0.34
N THR A 129 4.18 7.08 -0.52
CA THR A 129 4.67 6.45 -1.77
C THR A 129 5.49 5.19 -1.49
N TRP A 130 6.29 5.16 -0.42
CA TRP A 130 7.04 3.98 0.01
C TRP A 130 6.16 2.84 0.50
N VAL A 131 5.20 3.15 1.38
CA VAL A 131 4.23 2.18 1.90
C VAL A 131 3.50 1.51 0.74
N GLU A 132 2.98 2.31 -0.21
CA GLU A 132 2.31 1.81 -1.42
C GLU A 132 3.27 1.05 -2.36
N THR A 133 4.55 1.45 -2.44
CA THR A 133 5.54 0.71 -3.21
C THR A 133 5.73 -0.70 -2.66
N LEU A 134 5.78 -0.85 -1.34
CA LEU A 134 5.93 -2.14 -0.68
C LEU A 134 4.67 -2.99 -0.76
N GLY A 135 3.49 -2.38 -0.60
CA GLY A 135 2.20 -3.03 -0.87
C GLY A 135 2.14 -3.62 -2.28
N PHE A 136 2.42 -2.80 -3.28
CA PHE A 136 2.45 -3.25 -4.67
C PHE A 136 3.55 -4.30 -4.90
N LEU A 137 4.79 -4.07 -4.44
CA LEU A 137 5.91 -4.99 -4.63
C LEU A 137 5.63 -6.36 -4.00
N GLY A 138 5.13 -6.40 -2.76
CA GLY A 138 4.80 -7.64 -2.08
C GLY A 138 3.70 -8.40 -2.81
N SER A 139 2.66 -7.69 -3.28
CA SER A 139 1.58 -8.33 -4.06
C SER A 139 2.06 -9.00 -5.36
N LYS A 140 3.23 -8.62 -5.89
CA LYS A 140 3.80 -9.24 -7.10
C LYS A 140 4.34 -10.65 -6.87
N PHE A 141 4.66 -11.02 -5.63
CA PHE A 141 5.09 -12.38 -5.31
C PHE A 141 3.92 -13.36 -5.39
N VAL A 142 2.73 -12.95 -4.93
CA VAL A 142 1.49 -13.73 -4.98
C VAL A 142 0.75 -13.60 -6.31
N CYS A 143 0.74 -12.39 -6.91
CA CYS A 143 0.14 -12.11 -8.21
C CYS A 143 1.18 -11.58 -9.22
N PRO A 144 2.07 -12.44 -9.75
CA PRO A 144 3.10 -12.02 -10.72
C PRO A 144 2.56 -11.34 -11.98
N GLU A 145 1.32 -11.58 -12.36
CA GLU A 145 0.63 -10.98 -13.51
C GLU A 145 0.05 -9.59 -13.23
N ARG A 146 -0.06 -9.16 -11.96
CA ARG A 146 -0.53 -7.81 -11.59
C ARG A 146 0.29 -6.76 -12.32
N ARG A 147 -0.35 -5.75 -12.89
CA ARG A 147 0.33 -4.65 -13.59
C ARG A 147 0.00 -3.32 -12.92
N ALA A 148 0.91 -2.35 -13.03
CA ALA A 148 0.60 -0.99 -12.62
C ALA A 148 -0.62 -0.47 -13.41
N ASN A 149 -1.68 -0.09 -12.70
CA ASN A 149 -2.92 0.40 -13.30
C ASN A 149 -2.77 1.82 -13.86
N TYR A 150 -1.80 2.58 -13.35
CA TYR A 150 -1.50 3.95 -13.75
C TYR A 150 -0.50 4.02 -14.90
N ARG A 151 -0.80 3.34 -16.01
CA ARG A 151 0.08 3.29 -17.19
C ARG A 151 0.25 4.66 -17.82
N GLY A 152 1.49 5.03 -18.12
CA GLY A 152 1.82 6.29 -18.77
C GLY A 152 3.29 6.63 -18.66
N LYS A 153 3.66 7.81 -19.16
CA LYS A 153 4.97 8.39 -18.86
C LYS A 153 5.03 8.67 -17.35
N ASP A 154 6.12 8.23 -16.72
CA ASP A 154 6.38 8.52 -15.31
C ASP A 154 6.36 10.03 -15.09
N LEU A 155 5.40 10.50 -14.29
CA LEU A 155 5.22 11.93 -14.01
C LEU A 155 6.42 12.52 -13.27
N PHE A 156 7.20 11.72 -12.55
CA PHE A 156 8.39 12.18 -11.84
C PHE A 156 9.48 12.69 -12.79
N PHE A 157 9.66 12.03 -13.95
CA PHE A 157 10.65 12.41 -14.97
C PHE A 157 10.12 13.41 -16.02
N MET A 158 8.88 13.87 -15.88
CA MET A 158 8.34 14.89 -16.79
C MET A 158 8.91 16.27 -16.50
N GLN A 159 9.03 17.09 -17.56
CA GLN A 159 9.20 18.54 -17.40
C GLN A 159 8.11 19.12 -16.50
N LYS A 160 8.50 20.01 -15.58
CA LYS A 160 7.63 20.57 -14.53
C LYS A 160 6.30 21.08 -15.10
N GLU A 161 6.34 21.85 -16.18
CA GLU A 161 5.15 22.43 -16.80
C GLU A 161 4.21 21.36 -17.39
N LYS A 162 4.77 20.28 -17.93
CA LYS A 162 3.98 19.16 -18.48
C LYS A 162 3.32 18.36 -17.37
N LYS A 163 4.06 18.11 -16.28
CA LYS A 163 3.55 17.44 -15.07
C LYS A 163 2.40 18.24 -14.45
N GLU A 164 2.62 19.53 -14.21
CA GLU A 164 1.62 20.44 -13.62
C GLU A 164 0.37 20.53 -14.50
N ARG A 165 0.53 20.66 -15.82
CA ARG A 165 -0.62 20.62 -16.75
C ARG A 165 -1.41 19.32 -16.67
N LYS A 166 -0.73 18.18 -16.52
CA LYS A 166 -1.39 16.87 -16.42
C LYS A 166 -2.13 16.71 -15.09
N LEU A 167 -1.52 17.09 -13.98
CA LEU A 167 -2.17 17.05 -12.66
C LEU A 167 -3.36 18.02 -12.61
N ALA A 168 -3.22 19.25 -13.12
CA ALA A 168 -4.32 20.20 -13.22
C ALA A 168 -5.48 19.74 -14.13
N GLN A 169 -5.23 18.83 -15.09
CA GLN A 169 -6.30 18.21 -15.87
C GLN A 169 -7.08 17.17 -15.04
N ILE A 170 -6.38 16.37 -14.23
CA ILE A 170 -6.99 15.37 -13.34
C ILE A 170 -7.76 16.10 -12.24
N GLU A 171 -7.15 17.10 -11.61
CA GLU A 171 -7.75 17.94 -10.57
C GLU A 171 -9.03 18.61 -11.06
N ARG A 172 -9.04 19.23 -12.24
CA ARG A 172 -10.26 19.86 -12.79
C ARG A 172 -11.38 18.87 -13.07
N LYS A 173 -11.07 17.60 -13.35
CA LYS A 173 -12.07 16.59 -13.72
C LYS A 173 -12.59 15.80 -12.53
N TYR A 174 -11.73 15.54 -11.54
CA TYR A 174 -12.04 14.62 -10.45
C TYR A 174 -11.82 15.23 -9.06
N GLY A 175 -11.18 16.39 -8.95
CA GLY A 175 -10.85 17.03 -7.69
C GLY A 175 -9.38 16.85 -7.31
N LYS A 176 -8.93 17.69 -6.37
CA LYS A 176 -7.54 17.79 -5.96
C LYS A 176 -7.03 16.51 -5.29
N ASP A 177 -7.82 15.95 -4.38
CA ASP A 177 -7.42 14.77 -3.59
C ASP A 177 -7.16 13.57 -4.52
N ILE A 178 -8.03 13.35 -5.51
CA ILE A 178 -7.85 12.31 -6.53
C ILE A 178 -6.60 12.55 -7.40
N ALA A 179 -6.24 13.80 -7.69
CA ALA A 179 -5.02 14.12 -8.43
C ALA A 179 -3.75 13.81 -7.62
N GLU A 180 -3.77 14.08 -6.31
CA GLU A 180 -2.66 13.78 -5.40
C GLU A 180 -2.51 12.25 -5.22
N GLU A 181 -3.60 11.52 -5.00
CA GLU A 181 -3.62 10.05 -4.95
C GLU A 181 -3.13 9.42 -6.25
N PHE A 182 -3.63 9.87 -7.40
CA PHE A 182 -3.19 9.38 -8.70
C PHE A 182 -1.67 9.49 -8.85
N TYR A 183 -1.10 10.64 -8.45
CA TYR A 183 0.34 10.83 -8.51
C TYR A 183 1.06 9.88 -7.57
N LYS A 184 0.64 9.77 -6.31
CA LYS A 184 1.18 8.82 -5.31
C LYS A 184 1.22 7.39 -5.86
N TYR A 185 0.06 6.84 -6.22
CA TYR A 185 -0.05 5.45 -6.65
C TYR A 185 0.70 5.18 -7.96
N GLN A 186 0.71 6.13 -8.91
CA GLN A 186 1.53 5.97 -10.10
C GLN A 186 3.02 5.84 -9.75
N GLN A 187 3.51 6.69 -8.85
CA GLN A 187 4.91 6.63 -8.44
C GLN A 187 5.22 5.31 -7.73
N ALA A 188 4.36 4.93 -6.79
CA ALA A 188 4.50 3.74 -5.98
C ALA A 188 4.57 2.45 -6.81
N MET A 189 3.57 2.25 -7.69
CA MET A 189 3.45 1.04 -8.52
C MET A 189 4.59 0.94 -9.54
N ASN A 190 5.01 2.05 -10.14
CA ASN A 190 6.14 2.04 -11.09
C ASN A 190 7.44 1.61 -10.41
N ILE A 191 7.69 2.06 -9.17
CA ILE A 191 8.89 1.65 -8.41
C ILE A 191 8.79 0.16 -8.05
N GLY A 192 7.66 -0.28 -7.48
CA GLY A 192 7.47 -1.67 -7.08
C GLY A 192 7.60 -2.63 -8.27
N GLU A 193 6.99 -2.30 -9.40
CA GLU A 193 7.12 -3.08 -10.64
C GLU A 193 8.57 -3.17 -11.14
N ALA A 194 9.32 -2.07 -11.07
CA ALA A 194 10.71 -2.05 -11.49
C ALA A 194 11.63 -2.86 -10.57
N ILE A 195 11.44 -2.78 -9.24
CA ILE A 195 12.17 -3.62 -8.29
C ILE A 195 11.87 -5.09 -8.57
N TYR A 196 10.60 -5.45 -8.77
CA TYR A 196 10.20 -6.81 -9.06
C TYR A 196 10.82 -7.34 -10.37
N PHE A 197 10.82 -6.55 -11.45
CA PHE A 197 11.50 -6.97 -12.68
C PHE A 197 13.02 -7.08 -12.53
N SER A 198 13.64 -6.19 -11.76
CA SER A 198 15.07 -6.27 -11.45
C SER A 198 15.39 -7.53 -10.63
N TYR A 199 14.50 -7.92 -9.72
CA TYR A 199 14.57 -9.17 -8.99
C TYR A 199 14.50 -10.40 -9.91
N LEU A 200 13.51 -10.46 -10.81
CA LEU A 200 13.39 -11.54 -11.80
C LEU A 200 14.60 -11.65 -12.73
N GLN A 201 15.31 -10.54 -12.96
CA GLN A 201 16.54 -10.50 -13.75
C GLN A 201 17.81 -10.87 -12.96
N GLY A 202 17.69 -11.17 -11.66
CA GLY A 202 18.82 -11.46 -10.77
C GLY A 202 19.68 -10.23 -10.44
N LYS A 203 19.23 -9.01 -10.78
CA LYS A 203 19.94 -7.75 -10.49
C LYS A 203 19.64 -7.26 -9.07
N THR A 204 18.45 -7.56 -8.57
CA THR A 204 18.06 -7.32 -7.17
C THR A 204 18.03 -8.64 -6.42
N THR A 205 18.53 -8.64 -5.18
CA THR A 205 18.56 -9.86 -4.35
C THR A 205 17.36 -9.93 -3.40
N LYS A 206 16.97 -11.15 -3.01
CA LYS A 206 15.98 -11.38 -1.94
C LYS A 206 16.35 -10.63 -0.65
N LYS A 207 17.64 -10.64 -0.29
CA LYS A 207 18.18 -9.90 0.85
C LYS A 207 17.84 -8.40 0.76
N PHE A 208 18.07 -7.77 -0.39
CA PHE A 208 17.77 -6.34 -0.56
C PHE A 208 16.28 -6.06 -0.34
N ILE A 209 15.38 -6.85 -0.94
CA ILE A 209 13.93 -6.66 -0.80
C ILE A 209 13.52 -6.84 0.66
N ARG A 210 14.04 -7.87 1.33
CA ARG A 210 13.80 -8.08 2.76
C ARG A 210 14.23 -6.90 3.62
N GLU A 211 15.38 -6.29 3.36
CA GLU A 211 15.81 -5.11 4.10
C GLU A 211 14.86 -3.91 3.83
N LEU A 212 14.31 -3.76 2.62
CA LEU A 212 13.28 -2.74 2.37
C LEU A 212 12.03 -2.95 3.24
N PHE A 213 11.57 -4.19 3.43
CA PHE A 213 10.42 -4.49 4.29
C PHE A 213 10.70 -4.22 5.78
N LYS A 214 11.96 -4.25 6.21
CA LYS A 214 12.38 -3.98 7.60
C LYS A 214 12.70 -2.51 7.87
N GLU A 215 12.84 -1.70 6.83
CA GLU A 215 13.29 -0.32 6.96
C GLU A 215 12.22 0.54 7.63
N ASP A 216 12.59 1.32 8.65
CA ASP A 216 11.73 2.36 9.20
C ASP A 216 11.93 3.66 8.42
N PHE A 217 11.15 3.83 7.35
CA PHE A 217 11.24 5.00 6.48
C PHE A 217 10.92 6.31 7.20
N SER A 218 10.34 6.30 8.41
CA SER A 218 10.13 7.52 9.20
C SER A 218 11.43 8.14 9.74
N GLN A 219 12.49 7.34 9.86
CA GLN A 219 13.79 7.77 10.37
C GLN A 219 14.76 8.22 9.27
N VAL A 220 14.45 7.93 8.01
CA VAL A 220 15.26 8.29 6.84
C VAL A 220 14.65 9.53 6.18
N THR A 221 15.43 10.30 5.42
CA THR A 221 14.90 11.31 4.47
C THR A 221 14.16 10.59 3.34
N PRO A 222 12.83 10.36 3.42
CA PRO A 222 12.17 9.36 2.59
C PRO A 222 12.15 9.77 1.12
N PHE A 223 12.20 11.09 0.88
CA PHE A 223 12.35 11.69 -0.43
C PHE A 223 13.69 11.34 -1.09
N GLU A 224 14.81 11.37 -0.36
CA GLU A 224 16.12 11.03 -0.93
C GLU A 224 16.21 9.54 -1.25
N ALA A 225 15.68 8.69 -0.37
CA ALA A 225 15.57 7.25 -0.60
C ALA A 225 14.68 6.95 -1.83
N LEU A 226 13.54 7.65 -1.96
CA LEU A 226 12.63 7.53 -3.09
C LEU A 226 13.32 7.91 -4.40
N CYS A 227 14.06 9.03 -4.40
CA CYS A 227 14.87 9.46 -5.54
C CYS A 227 15.90 8.38 -5.92
N PHE A 228 16.66 7.88 -4.94
CA PHE A 228 17.69 6.87 -5.18
C PHE A 228 17.15 5.61 -5.86
N LEU A 229 16.01 5.09 -5.37
CA LEU A 229 15.37 3.93 -5.99
C LEU A 229 14.88 4.21 -7.41
N LYS A 230 14.22 5.35 -7.62
CA LYS A 230 13.77 5.75 -8.95
C LYS A 230 14.93 5.75 -9.93
N PHE A 231 16.11 6.21 -9.54
CA PHE A 231 17.28 6.17 -10.41
C PHE A 231 17.87 4.78 -10.59
N SER A 232 17.87 3.95 -9.54
CA SER A 232 18.46 2.62 -9.57
C SER A 232 17.63 1.62 -10.37
N TYR A 233 16.31 1.73 -10.33
CA TYR A 233 15.39 0.72 -10.86
C TYR A 233 14.44 1.26 -11.94
N CYS A 234 14.12 2.56 -11.93
CA CYS A 234 13.32 3.21 -12.96
C CYS A 234 14.12 4.31 -13.71
N PRO A 235 15.34 4.05 -14.22
CA PRO A 235 16.17 5.11 -14.75
C PRO A 235 15.44 5.88 -15.87
N PRO A 236 15.56 7.23 -15.91
CA PRO A 236 15.01 8.00 -17.01
C PRO A 236 15.66 7.55 -18.30
N LYS A 237 14.89 7.46 -19.38
CA LYS A 237 15.42 7.14 -20.72
C LYS A 237 16.37 8.22 -21.28
N ASP A 238 16.40 9.39 -20.65
CA ASP A 238 17.20 10.55 -21.05
C ASP A 238 18.31 10.79 -20.01
N GLU A 239 19.55 10.53 -20.40
CA GLU A 239 20.75 10.68 -19.56
C GLU A 239 20.98 12.12 -19.11
N SER A 240 20.49 13.11 -19.85
CA SER A 240 20.61 14.54 -19.48
C SER A 240 19.73 14.91 -18.29
N VAL A 241 18.61 14.20 -18.11
CA VAL A 241 17.72 14.34 -16.95
C VAL A 241 18.37 13.72 -15.71
N LEU A 242 19.02 12.56 -15.87
CA LEU A 242 19.75 11.89 -14.81
C LEU A 242 20.86 12.80 -14.24
N ALA A 243 21.69 13.40 -15.10
CA ALA A 243 22.79 14.26 -14.71
C ALA A 243 22.33 15.49 -13.88
N LYS A 244 21.30 16.21 -14.35
CA LYS A 244 20.76 17.39 -13.66
C LYS A 244 20.14 17.06 -12.31
N MET A 245 19.54 15.87 -12.17
CA MET A 245 18.91 15.47 -10.92
C MET A 245 19.92 14.95 -9.89
N VAL A 246 20.98 14.24 -10.32
CA VAL A 246 22.10 13.86 -9.44
C VAL A 246 22.77 15.10 -8.85
N GLU A 247 22.94 16.16 -9.65
CA GLU A 247 23.42 17.45 -9.15
C GLU A 247 22.46 18.09 -8.14
N ALA A 248 21.15 18.04 -8.39
CA ALA A 248 20.14 18.61 -7.48
C ALA A 248 20.05 17.88 -6.13
N VAL A 249 20.15 16.55 -6.12
CA VAL A 249 20.20 15.75 -4.88
C VAL A 249 21.48 16.09 -4.11
N ARG A 250 22.65 16.04 -4.77
CA ARG A 250 23.94 16.40 -4.14
C ARG A 250 23.98 17.83 -3.58
N ALA A 251 23.28 18.77 -4.21
CA ALA A 251 23.20 20.14 -3.73
C ALA A 251 22.36 20.27 -2.45
N LYS A 252 21.30 19.47 -2.29
CA LYS A 252 20.45 19.47 -1.09
C LYS A 252 21.07 18.72 0.09
N THR A 253 21.73 17.60 -0.16
CA THR A 253 22.39 16.81 0.90
C THR A 253 23.62 17.52 1.49
N LYS A 254 24.15 18.56 0.84
CA LYS A 254 25.23 19.41 1.37
C LYS A 254 24.75 20.57 2.25
N GLN A 255 23.44 20.78 2.38
CA GLN A 255 22.85 21.87 3.16
C GLN A 255 22.37 21.45 4.56
N HIS A 256 22.56 20.19 4.92
CA HIS A 256 22.34 19.62 6.26
C HIS A 256 23.65 19.02 6.77
#